data_AF-A0A258GFX2-F1
#
_entry.id   AF-A0A258GFX2-F1
#
_cell.length_a   1.000
_cell.length_b   1.000
_cell.length_c   1.000
_cell.angle_alpha   90.00
_cell.angle_beta   90.00
_cell.angle_gamma   90.00
#
_symmetry.space_group_name_H-M   'P 1'
#
loop_
_entity.id
_entity.type
_entity.pdbx_description
1 polymer ?
#
loop_
_entity_poly.entity_id
_entity_poly.type
_entity_poly.pdbx_seq_one_letter_code
_entity_poly.pdbx_strand_id
1 'polypeptide(L)'
;MGFFVRLTVLCVAALPALAEAPTGWHPGAAELCLLPPYQSATTDAQRELRSLVADIEALAPGEDPLLGKLRSRGTAICVEDRPTVARGSYEVDSNLIALRASLGTGAKLLILIHELRHLDQYQRGFCPSTDYDMDEMARLTFMVEADAQAIATYYAWQLAKAGRPDAWEAVQAMPEYADVAASFARAVADGSSPEIAVAAAFDRWFVSPWRIETYRASACAAYLDRLDVTKRLRSYDPLPEGYFETLCRLPDGTPYRCDPPRPPD
;
A
#
# COMPACT_ATOMS: atom_id res chain seq x y z
N MET A 1 -52.81 34.54 -22.24
CA MET A 1 -52.76 33.08 -22.05
C MET A 1 -51.39 32.59 -22.49
N GLY A 2 -50.44 32.44 -21.56
CA GLY A 2 -49.11 31.92 -21.83
C GLY A 2 -48.92 30.61 -21.07
N PHE A 3 -48.82 29.50 -21.80
CA PHE A 3 -48.52 28.17 -21.24
C PHE A 3 -47.04 28.11 -20.86
N PHE A 4 -46.75 27.94 -19.57
CA PHE A 4 -45.42 27.55 -19.10
C PHE A 4 -45.32 26.03 -19.10
N VAL A 5 -44.52 25.48 -20.00
CA VAL A 5 -44.11 24.06 -19.97
C VAL A 5 -42.95 23.94 -18.99
N ARG A 6 -43.14 23.23 -17.86
CA ARG A 6 -42.06 22.84 -16.96
C ARG A 6 -41.33 21.65 -17.58
N LEU A 7 -40.07 21.87 -17.99
CA LEU A 7 -39.16 20.82 -18.39
C LEU A 7 -38.58 20.18 -17.11
N THR A 8 -39.04 18.98 -16.76
CA THR A 8 -38.45 18.18 -15.68
C THR A 8 -37.20 17.51 -16.24
N VAL A 9 -36.02 18.05 -15.92
CA VAL A 9 -34.74 17.38 -16.21
C VAL A 9 -34.58 16.23 -15.22
N LEU A 10 -34.82 14.99 -15.68
CA LEU A 10 -34.38 13.80 -14.98
C LEU A 10 -32.85 13.71 -15.10
N CYS A 11 -32.14 14.01 -14.02
CA CYS A 11 -30.74 13.60 -13.86
C CYS A 11 -30.70 12.08 -13.74
N VAL A 12 -30.54 11.38 -14.86
CA VAL A 12 -30.11 9.99 -14.84
C VAL A 12 -28.66 9.99 -14.41
N ALA A 13 -28.40 9.65 -13.15
CA ALA A 13 -27.04 9.38 -12.69
C ALA A 13 -26.51 8.22 -13.55
N ALA A 14 -25.52 8.50 -14.40
CA ALA A 14 -24.82 7.46 -15.12
C ALA A 14 -24.24 6.49 -14.09
N LEU A 15 -24.64 5.22 -14.15
CA LEU A 15 -23.97 4.18 -13.37
C LEU A 15 -22.48 4.24 -13.74
N PRO A 16 -21.56 4.25 -12.75
CA PRO A 16 -20.14 4.21 -13.05
C PRO A 16 -19.90 2.97 -13.93
N ALA A 17 -19.16 3.16 -15.04
CA ALA A 17 -18.74 2.06 -15.87
C ALA A 17 -18.09 1.00 -14.97
N LEU A 18 -18.53 -0.25 -15.09
CA LEU A 18 -17.93 -1.35 -14.34
C LEU A 18 -16.45 -1.41 -14.69
N ALA A 19 -15.59 -1.48 -13.67
CA ALA A 19 -14.17 -1.70 -13.88
C ALA A 19 -13.98 -3.01 -14.64
N GLU A 20 -13.17 -2.98 -15.69
CA GLU A 20 -12.82 -4.18 -16.46
C GLU A 20 -11.63 -4.88 -15.82
N ALA A 21 -11.57 -6.21 -15.96
CA ALA A 21 -10.43 -6.98 -15.49
C ALA A 21 -9.15 -6.58 -16.26
N PRO A 22 -7.98 -6.52 -15.61
CA PRO A 22 -6.72 -6.18 -16.27
C PRO A 22 -6.22 -7.36 -17.12
N THR A 23 -6.83 -7.60 -18.28
CA THR A 23 -6.53 -8.76 -19.15
C THR A 23 -5.12 -8.73 -19.74
N GLY A 24 -4.49 -7.55 -19.81
CA GLY A 24 -3.07 -7.40 -20.19
C GLY A 24 -2.09 -7.87 -19.11
N TRP A 25 -2.54 -8.02 -17.86
CA TRP A 25 -1.71 -8.47 -16.73
C TRP A 25 -1.68 -10.00 -16.62
N HIS A 26 -2.85 -10.65 -16.70
CA HIS A 26 -2.98 -12.10 -16.63
C HIS A 26 -4.16 -12.60 -17.47
N PRO A 27 -4.01 -13.70 -18.26
CA PRO A 27 -5.10 -14.23 -19.08
C PRO A 27 -6.32 -14.66 -18.26
N GLY A 28 -6.12 -15.07 -17.00
CA GLY A 28 -7.15 -15.43 -16.03
C GLY A 28 -7.63 -14.28 -15.13
N ALA A 29 -7.35 -13.01 -15.45
CA ALA A 29 -7.64 -11.87 -14.57
C ALA A 29 -9.10 -11.79 -14.12
N ALA A 30 -10.07 -12.18 -14.97
CA ALA A 30 -11.49 -12.18 -14.62
C ALA A 30 -11.85 -13.14 -13.46
N GLU A 31 -11.05 -14.18 -13.25
CA GLU A 31 -11.25 -15.18 -12.21
C GLU A 31 -10.40 -14.91 -10.96
N LEU A 32 -9.26 -14.23 -11.15
CA LEU A 32 -8.27 -13.97 -10.09
C LEU A 32 -8.43 -12.61 -9.41
N CYS A 33 -9.12 -11.66 -10.07
CA CYS A 33 -9.25 -10.30 -9.58
C CYS A 33 -10.64 -10.02 -8.99
N LEU A 34 -10.64 -9.37 -7.84
CA LEU A 34 -11.78 -8.67 -7.25
C LEU A 34 -11.78 -7.22 -7.75
N LEU A 35 -12.87 -6.81 -8.38
CA LEU A 35 -13.03 -5.50 -9.01
C LEU A 35 -14.02 -4.63 -8.21
N PRO A 36 -13.95 -3.28 -8.32
CA PRO A 36 -14.99 -2.39 -7.80
C PRO A 36 -16.41 -2.85 -8.20
N PRO A 37 -17.41 -2.76 -7.30
CA PRO A 37 -17.37 -2.18 -5.95
C PRO A 37 -16.89 -3.16 -4.86
N TYR A 38 -16.16 -4.22 -5.23
CA TYR A 38 -15.56 -5.23 -4.33
C TYR A 38 -16.57 -6.12 -3.58
N GLN A 39 -17.84 -6.13 -3.99
CA GLN A 39 -18.90 -6.91 -3.36
C GLN A 39 -19.14 -8.26 -4.05
N SER A 40 -18.94 -8.29 -5.37
CA SER A 40 -19.21 -9.46 -6.22
C SER A 40 -18.01 -10.39 -6.25
N ALA A 41 -18.17 -11.61 -5.74
CA ALA A 41 -17.16 -12.64 -5.77
C ALA A 41 -17.78 -13.98 -6.21
N THR A 42 -17.36 -14.48 -7.36
CA THR A 42 -17.86 -15.73 -7.97
C THR A 42 -16.86 -16.87 -7.85
N THR A 43 -15.57 -16.58 -7.80
CA THR A 43 -14.49 -17.56 -7.63
C THR A 43 -14.00 -17.65 -6.18
N ASP A 44 -13.22 -18.70 -5.86
CA ASP A 44 -12.59 -18.82 -4.54
C ASP A 44 -11.58 -17.68 -4.28
N ALA A 45 -10.78 -17.32 -5.28
CA ALA A 45 -9.85 -16.20 -5.20
C ALA A 45 -10.58 -14.89 -4.87
N GLN A 46 -11.67 -14.58 -5.58
CA GLN A 46 -12.45 -13.38 -5.30
C GLN A 46 -13.11 -13.42 -3.92
N ARG A 47 -13.58 -14.58 -3.45
CA ARG A 47 -14.16 -14.73 -2.12
C ARG A 47 -13.13 -14.49 -1.03
N GLU A 48 -11.92 -15.01 -1.19
CA GLU A 48 -10.79 -14.74 -0.31
C GLU A 48 -10.48 -13.24 -0.27
N LEU A 49 -10.25 -12.62 -1.43
CA LEU A 49 -9.94 -11.19 -1.52
C LEU A 49 -11.05 -10.31 -0.90
N ARG A 50 -12.32 -10.66 -1.12
CA ARG A 50 -13.45 -9.94 -0.52
C ARG A 50 -13.44 -10.08 1.00
N SER A 51 -13.07 -11.26 1.52
CA SER A 51 -12.91 -11.45 2.96
C SER A 51 -11.82 -10.54 3.52
N LEU A 52 -10.68 -10.39 2.82
CA LEU A 52 -9.60 -9.48 3.26
C LEU A 52 -10.08 -8.03 3.32
N VAL A 53 -10.84 -7.57 2.32
CA VAL A 53 -11.42 -6.22 2.30
C VAL A 53 -12.41 -6.05 3.47
N ALA A 54 -13.30 -7.02 3.69
CA ALA A 54 -14.26 -6.99 4.78
C ALA A 54 -13.60 -6.96 6.16
N ASP A 55 -12.46 -7.63 6.33
CA ASP A 55 -11.69 -7.62 7.59
C ASP A 55 -11.17 -6.21 7.91
N ILE A 56 -10.72 -5.46 6.90
CA ILE A 56 -10.28 -4.07 7.06
C ILE A 56 -11.49 -3.15 7.29
N GLU A 57 -12.60 -3.33 6.56
CA GLU A 57 -13.85 -2.58 6.76
C GLU A 57 -14.38 -2.73 8.19
N ALA A 58 -14.23 -3.90 8.81
CA ALA A 58 -14.73 -4.18 10.15
C ALA A 58 -13.99 -3.43 11.28
N LEU A 59 -12.85 -2.78 11.00
CA LEU A 59 -12.05 -2.06 12.01
C LEU A 59 -12.74 -0.80 12.54
N ALA A 60 -13.63 -0.19 11.75
CA ALA A 60 -14.35 1.02 12.12
C ALA A 60 -15.73 1.09 11.44
N PRO A 61 -16.73 1.79 12.03
CA PRO A 61 -18.07 1.89 11.45
C PRO A 61 -18.15 2.76 10.18
N GLY A 62 -17.08 3.48 9.82
CA GLY A 62 -17.00 4.33 8.63
C GLY A 62 -16.10 3.74 7.55
N GLU A 63 -15.98 4.44 6.43
CA GLU A 63 -15.03 4.05 5.38
C GLU A 63 -13.60 4.13 5.91
N ASP A 64 -12.89 3.01 5.88
CA ASP A 64 -11.45 2.98 6.13
C ASP A 64 -10.71 3.84 5.09
N PRO A 65 -9.79 4.74 5.48
CA PRO A 65 -9.11 5.65 4.57
C PRO A 65 -8.35 4.96 3.43
N LEU A 66 -7.70 3.82 3.69
CA LEU A 66 -6.96 3.07 2.67
C LEU A 66 -7.92 2.40 1.68
N LEU A 67 -9.02 1.85 2.17
CA LEU A 67 -10.08 1.32 1.30
C LEU A 67 -10.80 2.44 0.52
N GLY A 68 -10.93 3.63 1.08
CA GLY A 68 -11.42 4.81 0.36
C GLY A 68 -10.50 5.15 -0.83
N LYS A 69 -9.18 5.05 -0.66
CA LYS A 69 -8.23 5.21 -1.78
C LYS A 69 -8.42 4.14 -2.84
N LEU A 70 -8.51 2.87 -2.44
CA LEU A 70 -8.80 1.73 -3.32
C LEU A 70 -10.05 1.98 -4.18
N ARG A 71 -11.18 2.33 -3.54
CA ARG A 71 -12.45 2.61 -4.21
C ARG A 71 -12.36 3.83 -5.12
N SER A 72 -11.75 4.92 -4.66
CA SER A 72 -11.62 6.16 -5.45
C SER A 72 -10.80 5.98 -6.72
N ARG A 73 -9.77 5.13 -6.66
CA ARG A 73 -8.90 4.81 -7.81
C ARG A 73 -9.49 3.72 -8.70
N GLY A 74 -10.45 2.94 -8.19
CA GLY A 74 -10.98 1.78 -8.87
C GLY A 74 -9.94 0.67 -9.07
N THR A 75 -8.95 0.58 -8.17
CA THR A 75 -7.82 -0.35 -8.28
C THR A 75 -8.29 -1.78 -8.09
N ALA A 76 -7.92 -2.70 -8.98
CA ALA A 76 -8.25 -4.12 -8.82
C ALA A 76 -7.40 -4.75 -7.70
N ILE A 77 -7.93 -5.75 -7.00
CA ILE A 77 -7.12 -6.62 -6.14
C ILE A 77 -7.09 -7.99 -6.82
N CYS A 78 -5.92 -8.58 -7.00
CA CYS A 78 -5.76 -9.82 -7.74
C CYS A 78 -4.91 -10.82 -6.97
N VAL A 79 -5.20 -12.11 -7.16
CA VAL A 79 -4.31 -13.20 -6.73
C VAL A 79 -3.32 -13.52 -7.83
N GLU A 80 -2.04 -13.59 -7.48
CA GLU A 80 -0.90 -13.79 -8.37
C GLU A 80 -0.20 -15.13 -8.12
N ASP A 81 0.02 -15.92 -9.15
CA ASP A 81 0.73 -17.20 -9.09
C ASP A 81 2.04 -17.23 -9.90
N ARG A 82 2.37 -16.16 -10.63
CA ARG A 82 3.64 -16.01 -11.34
C ARG A 82 4.81 -16.15 -10.37
N PRO A 83 5.93 -16.76 -10.82
CA PRO A 83 7.11 -16.97 -9.99
C PRO A 83 7.87 -15.65 -9.78
N THR A 84 7.40 -14.84 -8.84
CA THR A 84 8.09 -13.62 -8.40
C THR A 84 8.65 -13.83 -6.99
N VAL A 85 9.67 -13.05 -6.63
CA VAL A 85 10.20 -13.01 -5.25
C VAL A 85 9.32 -12.16 -4.33
N ALA A 86 8.50 -11.27 -4.92
CA ALA A 86 7.59 -10.41 -4.17
C ALA A 86 6.47 -11.23 -3.52
N ARG A 87 6.02 -10.77 -2.34
CA ARG A 87 4.87 -11.33 -1.62
C ARG A 87 3.56 -10.68 -2.08
N GLY A 88 3.66 -9.43 -2.52
CA GLY A 88 2.62 -8.68 -3.24
C GLY A 88 3.24 -7.46 -3.90
N SER A 89 2.44 -6.73 -4.67
CA SER A 89 2.86 -5.49 -5.33
C SER A 89 1.66 -4.64 -5.72
N TYR A 90 1.78 -3.33 -5.55
CA TYR A 90 0.96 -2.34 -6.23
C TYR A 90 1.57 -2.03 -7.61
N GLU A 91 0.89 -2.45 -8.68
CA GLU A 91 1.27 -2.16 -10.06
C GLU A 91 0.52 -0.91 -10.56
N VAL A 92 1.24 0.22 -10.63
CA VAL A 92 0.69 1.52 -11.01
C VAL A 92 0.07 1.51 -12.42
N ASP A 93 0.80 0.99 -13.41
CA ASP A 93 0.39 1.03 -14.83
C ASP A 93 -0.83 0.14 -15.09
N SER A 94 -0.88 -1.02 -14.43
CA SER A 94 -2.00 -1.97 -14.50
C SER A 94 -3.16 -1.58 -13.57
N ASN A 95 -2.99 -0.57 -12.72
CA ASN A 95 -3.91 -0.16 -11.65
C ASN A 95 -4.44 -1.34 -10.82
N LEU A 96 -3.54 -2.17 -10.29
CA LEU A 96 -3.91 -3.34 -9.48
C LEU A 96 -2.96 -3.56 -8.30
N ILE A 97 -3.47 -4.23 -7.28
CA ILE A 97 -2.71 -4.83 -6.20
C ILE A 97 -2.69 -6.34 -6.42
N ALA A 98 -1.51 -6.92 -6.60
CA ALA A 98 -1.30 -8.35 -6.75
C ALA A 98 -0.86 -8.96 -5.42
N LEU A 99 -1.51 -10.05 -4.99
CA LEU A 99 -1.17 -10.80 -3.77
C LEU A 99 -0.78 -12.23 -4.13
N ARG A 100 0.36 -12.70 -3.64
CA ARG A 100 0.84 -14.05 -3.98
C ARG A 100 -0.11 -15.13 -3.48
N ALA A 101 -0.50 -16.03 -4.39
CA ALA A 101 -1.48 -17.09 -4.16
C ALA A 101 -1.06 -18.03 -3.03
N SER A 102 0.23 -18.34 -2.93
CA SER A 102 0.79 -19.28 -1.94
C SER A 102 0.84 -18.75 -0.50
N LEU A 103 0.49 -17.49 -0.26
CA LEU A 103 0.45 -16.93 1.08
C LEU A 103 -0.81 -17.39 1.84
N GLY A 104 -0.66 -17.65 3.14
CA GLY A 104 -1.81 -17.83 4.03
C GLY A 104 -2.60 -16.53 4.20
N THR A 105 -3.86 -16.64 4.63
CA THR A 105 -4.80 -15.50 4.74
C THR A 105 -4.25 -14.33 5.56
N GLY A 106 -3.65 -14.59 6.73
CA GLY A 106 -3.06 -13.53 7.56
C GLY A 106 -1.92 -12.77 6.86
N ALA A 107 -1.06 -13.49 6.13
CA ALA A 107 0.00 -12.88 5.34
C ALA A 107 -0.54 -12.09 4.15
N LYS A 108 -1.59 -12.58 3.46
CA LYS A 108 -2.26 -11.81 2.39
C LYS A 108 -2.91 -10.55 2.94
N LEU A 109 -3.53 -10.61 4.13
CA LEU A 109 -4.14 -9.44 4.76
C LEU A 109 -3.08 -8.37 5.09
N LEU A 110 -1.98 -8.78 5.72
CA LEU A 110 -0.85 -7.90 6.02
C LEU A 110 -0.29 -7.22 4.75
N ILE A 111 -0.04 -8.01 3.71
CA ILE A 111 0.51 -7.51 2.45
C ILE A 111 -0.50 -6.63 1.72
N LEU A 112 -1.80 -6.96 1.73
CA LEU A 112 -2.83 -6.09 1.16
C LEU A 112 -2.80 -4.69 1.80
N ILE A 113 -2.69 -4.61 3.13
CA ILE A 113 -2.60 -3.32 3.82
C ILE A 113 -1.33 -2.56 3.41
N HIS A 114 -0.19 -3.26 3.28
CA HIS A 114 1.06 -2.68 2.80
C HIS A 114 0.90 -2.08 1.40
N GLU A 115 0.32 -2.82 0.46
CA GLU A 115 0.13 -2.34 -0.91
C GLU A 115 -0.96 -1.24 -1.01
N LEU A 116 -1.98 -1.27 -0.15
CA LEU A 116 -2.93 -0.18 -0.02
C LEU A 116 -2.26 1.11 0.47
N ARG A 117 -1.23 1.00 1.33
CA ARG A 117 -0.44 2.16 1.74
C ARG A 117 0.40 2.70 0.58
N HIS A 118 0.98 1.84 -0.25
CA HIS A 118 1.64 2.26 -1.50
C HIS A 118 0.68 3.00 -2.44
N LEU A 119 -0.57 2.57 -2.55
CA LEU A 119 -1.59 3.28 -3.31
C LEU A 119 -1.86 4.69 -2.74
N ASP A 120 -2.01 4.84 -1.43
CA ASP A 120 -2.18 6.16 -0.79
C ASP A 120 -0.97 7.06 -1.04
N GLN A 121 0.25 6.54 -0.83
CA GLN A 121 1.50 7.27 -1.05
C GLN A 121 1.63 7.72 -2.52
N TYR A 122 1.31 6.84 -3.48
CA TYR A 122 1.32 7.17 -4.91
C TYR A 122 0.35 8.30 -5.24
N GLN A 123 -0.89 8.24 -4.74
CA GLN A 123 -1.89 9.30 -4.95
C GLN A 123 -1.48 10.65 -4.33
N ARG A 124 -0.56 10.64 -3.38
CA ARG A 124 -0.01 11.83 -2.72
C ARG A 124 1.30 12.32 -3.35
N GLY A 125 1.77 11.67 -4.42
CA GLY A 125 2.92 12.09 -5.21
C GLY A 125 4.26 11.44 -4.83
N PHE A 126 4.28 10.43 -3.96
CA PHE A 126 5.51 9.71 -3.60
C PHE A 126 5.84 8.66 -4.66
N CYS A 127 6.21 9.12 -5.85
CA CYS A 127 6.47 8.29 -7.02
C CYS A 127 7.97 8.31 -7.38
N PRO A 128 8.60 7.15 -7.64
CA PRO A 128 9.95 7.14 -8.19
C PRO A 128 10.02 7.88 -9.53
N SER A 129 11.05 8.71 -9.73
CA SER A 129 11.29 9.48 -10.96
C SER A 129 12.76 9.44 -11.36
N THR A 130 13.05 9.73 -12.63
CA THR A 130 14.42 9.96 -13.13
C THR A 130 14.84 11.43 -13.07
N ASP A 131 13.99 12.31 -12.55
CA ASP A 131 14.28 13.74 -12.37
C ASP A 131 15.30 14.02 -11.25
N TYR A 132 15.53 13.05 -10.36
CA TYR A 132 16.42 13.17 -9.20
C TYR A 132 17.57 12.15 -9.27
N ASP A 133 18.57 12.33 -8.40
CA ASP A 133 19.68 11.39 -8.26
C ASP A 133 19.19 9.98 -7.87
N MET A 134 19.92 8.97 -8.33
CA MET A 134 19.64 7.56 -8.02
C MET A 134 19.67 7.27 -6.51
N ASP A 135 20.59 7.87 -5.75
CA ASP A 135 20.68 7.69 -4.30
C ASP A 135 19.49 8.34 -3.59
N GLU A 136 18.94 9.43 -4.14
CA GLU A 136 17.70 10.02 -3.65
C GLU A 136 16.48 9.14 -3.95
N MET A 137 16.49 8.42 -5.07
CA MET A 137 15.45 7.43 -5.35
C MET A 137 15.55 6.20 -4.45
N ALA A 138 16.76 5.78 -4.07
CA ALA A 138 16.94 4.79 -3.02
C ALA A 138 16.42 5.31 -1.67
N ARG A 139 16.73 6.56 -1.31
CA ARG A 139 16.20 7.20 -0.10
C ARG A 139 14.68 7.27 -0.09
N LEU A 140 14.06 7.67 -1.21
CA LEU A 140 12.60 7.65 -1.39
C LEU A 140 12.03 6.26 -1.14
N THR A 141 12.60 5.22 -1.78
CA THR A 141 12.16 3.84 -1.57
C THR A 141 12.23 3.44 -0.11
N PHE A 142 13.32 3.75 0.60
CA PHE A 142 13.41 3.40 2.03
C PHE A 142 12.31 4.05 2.86
N MET A 143 12.07 5.35 2.64
CA MET A 143 11.06 6.10 3.39
C MET A 143 9.65 5.55 3.15
N VAL A 144 9.32 5.28 1.88
CA VAL A 144 8.01 4.77 1.47
C VAL A 144 7.78 3.36 2.02
N GLU A 145 8.78 2.48 1.93
CA GLU A 145 8.66 1.09 2.42
C GLU A 145 8.63 1.00 3.94
N ALA A 146 9.39 1.86 4.64
CA ALA A 146 9.33 1.93 6.09
C ALA A 146 7.95 2.41 6.60
N ASP A 147 7.36 3.43 5.95
CA ASP A 147 6.00 3.89 6.26
C ASP A 147 4.95 2.83 5.92
N ALA A 148 5.04 2.19 4.75
CA ALA A 148 4.13 1.11 4.35
C ALA A 148 4.15 -0.05 5.36
N GLN A 149 5.34 -0.50 5.75
CA GLN A 149 5.48 -1.59 6.73
C GLN A 149 5.01 -1.18 8.13
N ALA A 150 5.29 0.05 8.58
CA ALA A 150 4.85 0.55 9.88
C ALA A 150 3.31 0.64 9.97
N ILE A 151 2.66 1.13 8.90
CA ILE A 151 1.20 1.17 8.80
C ILE A 151 0.61 -0.24 8.73
N ALA A 152 1.20 -1.16 7.95
CA ALA A 152 0.75 -2.55 7.91
C ALA A 152 0.83 -3.22 9.30
N THR A 153 1.90 -2.97 10.07
CA THR A 153 2.03 -3.43 11.46
C THR A 153 0.98 -2.83 12.38
N TYR A 154 0.66 -1.54 12.23
CA TYR A 154 -0.39 -0.87 13.00
C TYR A 154 -1.77 -1.49 12.77
N TYR A 155 -2.17 -1.70 11.51
CA TYR A 155 -3.43 -2.36 11.19
C TYR A 155 -3.46 -3.80 11.69
N ALA A 156 -2.37 -4.56 11.54
CA ALA A 156 -2.28 -5.91 12.06
C ALA A 156 -2.54 -5.97 13.57
N TRP A 157 -1.99 -5.02 14.34
CA TRP A 157 -2.29 -4.89 15.76
C TRP A 157 -3.75 -4.51 16.05
N GLN A 158 -4.33 -3.59 15.28
CA GLN A 158 -5.75 -3.22 15.41
C GLN A 158 -6.67 -4.40 15.12
N LEU A 159 -6.38 -5.19 14.08
CA LEU A 159 -7.08 -6.42 13.73
C LEU A 159 -6.98 -7.45 14.87
N ALA A 160 -5.79 -7.64 15.44
CA ALA A 160 -5.61 -8.53 16.59
C ALA A 160 -6.46 -8.10 17.79
N LYS A 161 -6.52 -6.80 18.09
CA LYS A 161 -7.40 -6.26 19.13
C LYS A 161 -8.89 -6.43 18.83
N ALA A 162 -9.26 -6.45 17.56
CA ALA A 162 -10.62 -6.74 17.09
C ALA A 162 -10.93 -8.25 17.01
N GLY A 163 -10.04 -9.12 17.50
CA GLY A 163 -10.25 -10.58 17.51
C GLY A 163 -9.86 -11.30 16.21
N ARG A 164 -9.09 -10.64 15.33
CA ARG A 164 -8.54 -11.21 14.08
C ARG A 164 -7.01 -11.15 14.08
N PRO A 165 -6.33 -12.06 14.81
CA PRO A 165 -4.89 -11.98 15.04
C PRO A 165 -4.03 -12.41 13.84
N ASP A 166 -4.63 -12.99 12.80
CA ASP A 166 -3.89 -13.67 11.71
C ASP A 166 -2.81 -12.80 11.06
N ALA A 167 -3.10 -11.51 10.81
CA ALA A 167 -2.13 -10.58 10.23
C ALA A 167 -1.00 -10.20 11.20
N TRP A 168 -1.31 -10.13 12.50
CA TRP A 168 -0.34 -9.86 13.55
C TRP A 168 0.62 -11.03 13.74
N GLU A 169 0.09 -12.24 13.79
CA GLU A 169 0.89 -13.46 13.83
C GLU A 169 1.77 -13.59 12.57
N ALA A 170 1.22 -13.24 11.40
CA ALA A 170 1.97 -13.26 10.15
C ALA A 170 3.19 -12.32 10.19
N VAL A 171 3.04 -11.07 10.63
CA VAL A 171 4.19 -10.14 10.69
C VAL A 171 5.23 -10.56 11.72
N GLN A 172 4.81 -11.17 12.83
CA GLN A 172 5.72 -11.72 13.84
C GLN A 172 6.50 -12.94 13.34
N ALA A 173 5.91 -13.72 12.43
CA ALA A 173 6.53 -14.91 11.86
C ALA A 173 7.45 -14.63 10.66
N MET A 174 7.41 -13.43 10.07
CA MET A 174 8.28 -13.04 8.95
C MET A 174 9.64 -12.58 9.48
N PRO A 175 10.75 -13.34 9.29
CA PRO A 175 12.05 -13.00 9.86
C PRO A 175 12.53 -11.59 9.48
N GLU A 176 12.19 -11.14 8.28
CA GLU A 176 12.58 -9.85 7.74
C GLU A 176 11.78 -8.68 8.31
N TYR A 177 10.72 -8.91 9.10
CA TYR A 177 9.86 -7.86 9.67
C TYR A 177 9.46 -8.09 11.14
N ALA A 178 9.78 -9.25 11.71
CA ALA A 178 9.45 -9.58 13.09
C ALA A 178 10.02 -8.57 14.10
N ASP A 179 11.17 -7.96 13.81
CA ASP A 179 11.78 -6.95 14.67
C ASP A 179 11.01 -5.62 14.67
N VAL A 180 10.42 -5.24 13.51
CA VAL A 180 9.51 -4.09 13.38
C VAL A 180 8.26 -4.32 14.24
N ALA A 181 7.62 -5.48 14.12
CA ALA A 181 6.46 -5.84 14.95
C ALA A 181 6.80 -5.87 16.45
N ALA A 182 7.96 -6.39 16.82
CA ALA A 182 8.42 -6.40 18.21
C ALA A 182 8.68 -4.99 18.75
N SER A 183 9.20 -4.07 17.92
CA SER A 183 9.39 -2.66 18.30
C SER A 183 8.06 -1.97 18.58
N PHE A 184 7.09 -2.13 17.66
CA PHE A 184 5.74 -1.64 17.83
C PHE A 184 5.08 -2.18 19.11
N ALA A 185 5.16 -3.51 19.31
CA ALA A 185 4.54 -4.18 20.45
C ALA A 185 5.08 -3.68 21.79
N ARG A 186 6.39 -3.44 21.90
CA ARG A 186 7.01 -2.86 23.10
C ARG A 186 6.47 -1.46 23.37
N ALA A 187 6.44 -0.58 22.36
CA ALA A 187 5.94 0.78 22.53
C ALA A 187 4.49 0.80 23.04
N VAL A 188 3.61 -0.05 22.49
CA VAL A 188 2.23 -0.18 22.97
C VAL A 188 2.17 -0.74 24.40
N ALA A 189 2.98 -1.75 24.73
CA ALA A 189 3.02 -2.33 26.07
C ALA A 189 3.49 -1.32 27.14
N ASP A 190 4.36 -0.39 26.75
CA ASP A 190 4.83 0.72 27.59
C ASP A 190 3.79 1.85 27.72
N GLY A 191 2.61 1.70 27.12
CA GLY A 191 1.51 2.68 27.19
C GLY A 191 1.65 3.85 26.21
N SER A 192 2.49 3.73 25.18
CA SER A 192 2.64 4.77 24.16
C SER A 192 1.36 4.91 23.33
N SER A 193 1.13 6.13 22.83
CA SER A 193 0.08 6.39 21.86
C SER A 193 0.38 5.73 20.50
N PRO A 194 -0.64 5.49 19.65
CA PRO A 194 -0.46 4.85 18.34
C PRO A 194 0.62 5.49 17.47
N GLU A 195 0.67 6.81 17.40
CA GLU A 195 1.65 7.55 16.59
C GLU A 195 3.10 7.32 17.07
N ILE A 196 3.32 7.16 18.38
CA ILE A 196 4.64 6.83 18.92
C ILE A 196 5.00 5.37 18.59
N ALA A 197 4.05 4.44 18.70
CA ALA A 197 4.29 3.04 18.38
C ALA A 197 4.58 2.82 16.87
N VAL A 198 3.88 3.53 15.99
CA VAL A 198 4.14 3.52 14.55
C VAL A 198 5.50 4.14 14.23
N ALA A 199 5.86 5.26 14.85
CA ALA A 199 7.22 5.82 14.70
C ALA A 199 8.31 4.82 15.12
N ALA A 200 8.11 4.09 16.23
CA ALA A 200 9.05 3.06 16.66
C ALA A 200 9.15 1.86 15.69
N ALA A 201 8.08 1.54 14.97
CA ALA A 201 8.08 0.54 13.91
C ALA A 201 8.83 1.05 12.67
N PHE A 202 8.55 2.29 12.27
CA PHE A 202 9.20 2.98 11.16
C PHE A 202 10.73 3.04 11.37
N ASP A 203 11.18 3.55 12.52
CA ASP A 203 12.61 3.65 12.85
C ASP A 203 13.29 2.27 12.83
N ARG A 204 12.57 1.24 13.31
CA ARG A 204 13.11 -0.11 13.35
C ARG A 204 13.35 -0.71 11.98
N TRP A 205 12.59 -0.29 10.96
CA TRP A 205 12.77 -0.76 9.58
C TRP A 205 14.22 -0.56 9.12
N PHE A 206 14.85 0.57 9.46
CA PHE A 206 16.21 0.90 9.01
C PHE A 206 17.33 0.11 9.68
N VAL A 207 17.04 -0.63 10.75
CA VAL A 207 18.05 -1.38 11.51
C VAL A 207 18.50 -2.66 10.81
N SER A 208 17.74 -3.17 9.83
CA SER A 208 18.09 -4.41 9.12
C SER A 208 18.97 -4.13 7.90
N PRO A 209 20.22 -4.64 7.88
CA PRO A 209 21.07 -4.55 6.69
C PRO A 209 20.42 -5.21 5.48
N TRP A 210 19.71 -6.33 5.69
CA TRP A 210 19.01 -7.02 4.61
C TRP A 210 17.97 -6.12 3.93
N ARG A 211 17.18 -5.35 4.70
CA ARG A 211 16.19 -4.42 4.14
C ARG A 211 16.90 -3.31 3.37
N ILE A 212 17.91 -2.66 3.98
CA ILE A 212 18.65 -1.59 3.32
C ILE A 212 19.30 -2.05 2.01
N GLU A 213 20.01 -3.18 2.01
CA GLU A 213 20.69 -3.70 0.82
C GLU A 213 19.72 -4.14 -0.26
N THR A 214 18.69 -4.91 0.10
CA THR A 214 17.69 -5.44 -0.85
C THR A 214 16.93 -4.30 -1.53
N TYR A 215 16.42 -3.35 -0.74
CA TYR A 215 15.65 -2.24 -1.27
C TYR A 215 16.54 -1.23 -2.01
N ARG A 216 17.82 -1.07 -1.65
CA ARG A 216 18.75 -0.24 -2.43
C ARG A 216 18.98 -0.84 -3.80
N ALA A 217 19.29 -2.14 -3.86
CA ALA A 217 19.52 -2.83 -5.12
C ALA A 217 18.28 -2.75 -6.03
N SER A 218 17.10 -2.98 -5.47
CA SER A 218 15.82 -2.86 -6.19
C SER A 218 15.57 -1.44 -6.70
N ALA A 219 15.75 -0.42 -5.85
CA ALA A 219 15.54 0.98 -6.23
C ALA A 219 16.51 1.43 -7.35
N CYS A 220 17.80 1.10 -7.22
CA CYS A 220 18.80 1.43 -8.23
C CYS A 220 18.55 0.70 -9.55
N ALA A 221 18.21 -0.60 -9.52
CA ALA A 221 17.86 -1.34 -10.73
C ALA A 221 16.64 -0.72 -11.43
N ALA A 222 15.57 -0.45 -10.68
CA ALA A 222 14.37 0.19 -11.23
C ALA A 222 14.64 1.61 -11.76
N TYR A 223 15.59 2.36 -11.18
CA TYR A 223 16.01 3.65 -11.71
C TYR A 223 16.71 3.52 -13.06
N LEU A 224 17.66 2.58 -13.18
CA LEU A 224 18.38 2.31 -14.42
C LEU A 224 17.45 1.82 -15.52
N ASP A 225 16.50 0.94 -15.19
CA ASP A 225 15.48 0.47 -16.13
C ASP A 225 14.62 1.64 -16.65
N ARG A 226 14.22 2.57 -15.77
CA ARG A 226 13.49 3.78 -16.21
C ARG A 226 14.34 4.68 -17.09
N LEU A 227 15.63 4.85 -16.81
CA LEU A 227 16.53 5.61 -17.70
C LEU A 227 16.64 4.93 -19.07
N ASP A 228 16.75 3.60 -19.12
CA ASP A 228 16.80 2.89 -20.39
C ASP A 228 15.48 3.01 -21.16
N VAL A 229 14.32 2.87 -20.51
CA VAL A 229 13.02 3.02 -21.17
C VAL A 229 12.82 4.45 -21.69
N THR A 230 13.12 5.45 -20.86
CA THR A 230 12.87 6.87 -21.19
C THR A 230 13.97 7.50 -22.05
N LYS A 231 15.12 6.84 -22.21
CA LYS A 231 16.31 7.33 -22.91
C LYS A 231 16.79 8.69 -22.40
N ARG A 232 16.52 9.00 -21.12
CA ARG A 232 16.95 10.23 -20.46
C ARG A 232 18.39 10.10 -19.97
N LEU A 233 19.07 11.24 -19.88
CA LEU A 233 20.32 11.32 -19.12
C LEU A 233 20.00 11.28 -17.62
N ARG A 234 20.90 10.69 -16.84
CA ARG A 234 20.81 10.67 -15.38
C ARG A 234 20.77 12.09 -14.82
N SER A 235 19.87 12.33 -13.87
CA SER A 235 19.89 13.51 -13.03
C SER A 235 20.78 13.29 -11.80
N TYR A 236 21.30 14.39 -11.26
CA TYR A 236 22.04 14.44 -9.99
C TYR A 236 21.37 15.40 -9.00
N ASP A 237 20.16 15.87 -9.33
CA ASP A 237 19.44 16.80 -8.49
C ASP A 237 18.95 16.11 -7.21
N PRO A 238 19.07 16.75 -6.04
CA PRO A 238 18.54 16.20 -4.82
C PRO A 238 17.00 16.24 -4.83
N LEU A 239 16.36 15.39 -4.03
CA LEU A 239 14.95 15.62 -3.70
C LEU A 239 14.79 16.98 -3.01
N PRO A 240 13.70 17.72 -3.25
CA PRO A 240 13.43 18.99 -2.61
C PRO A 240 13.50 18.92 -1.07
N GLU A 241 13.90 20.02 -0.44
CA GLU A 241 13.76 20.15 1.01
C GLU A 241 12.29 19.98 1.43
N GLY A 242 12.07 19.30 2.56
CA GLY A 242 10.71 19.03 3.05
C GLY A 242 9.93 17.97 2.27
N TYR A 243 10.54 17.27 1.30
CA TYR A 243 9.83 16.27 0.46
C TYR A 243 9.03 15.23 1.27
N PHE A 244 9.54 14.83 2.44
CA PHE A 244 8.91 13.82 3.31
C PHE A 244 7.99 14.38 4.40
N GLU A 245 7.83 15.70 4.52
CA GLU A 245 7.06 16.33 5.62
C GLU A 245 5.63 15.81 5.73
N THR A 246 5.03 15.44 4.61
CA THR A 246 3.66 14.92 4.63
C THR A 246 3.60 13.42 4.73
N LEU A 247 4.64 12.66 4.36
CA LEU A 247 4.59 11.21 4.15
C LEU A 247 3.89 10.47 5.30
N CYS A 248 4.39 10.70 6.52
CA CYS A 248 4.10 9.88 7.69
C CYS A 248 2.91 10.39 8.48
N ARG A 249 1.76 9.89 8.06
CA ARG A 249 0.48 10.11 8.71
C ARG A 249 -0.22 8.77 8.91
N LEU A 250 -0.81 8.61 10.09
CA LEU A 250 -1.79 7.56 10.34
C LEU A 250 -2.99 7.75 9.40
N PRO A 251 -3.83 6.71 9.22
CA PRO A 251 -5.00 6.79 8.33
C PRO A 251 -5.97 7.93 8.67
N ASP A 252 -6.09 8.28 9.95
CA ASP A 252 -6.92 9.41 10.43
C ASP A 252 -6.29 10.79 10.19
N GLY A 253 -5.09 10.83 9.59
CA GLY A 253 -4.34 12.06 9.29
C GLY A 253 -3.36 12.50 10.39
N THR A 254 -3.40 11.86 11.56
CA THR A 254 -2.48 12.16 12.69
C THR A 254 -1.03 11.96 12.23
N PRO A 255 -0.17 12.99 12.33
CA PRO A 255 1.22 12.86 11.95
C PRO A 255 1.97 11.97 12.95
N TYR A 256 2.96 11.23 12.47
CA TYR A 256 3.91 10.53 13.32
C TYR A 256 5.35 10.83 12.86
N ARG A 257 6.31 10.67 13.77
CA ARG A 257 7.71 10.96 13.49
C ARG A 257 8.30 9.93 12.53
N CYS A 258 8.99 10.39 11.49
CA CYS A 258 9.63 9.52 10.51
C CYS A 258 10.87 10.19 9.89
N ASP A 259 11.82 10.57 10.72
CA ASP A 259 13.01 11.24 10.20
C ASP A 259 13.78 10.27 9.29
N PRO A 260 14.23 10.72 8.09
CA PRO A 260 15.11 9.90 7.28
C PRO A 260 16.35 9.55 8.10
N PRO A 261 16.89 8.32 7.97
CA PRO A 261 18.14 7.98 8.62
C PRO A 261 19.18 9.02 8.21
N ARG A 262 19.92 9.53 9.19
CA ARG A 262 21.12 10.30 8.85
C ARG A 262 22.04 9.38 8.05
N PRO A 263 22.66 9.87 6.97
CA PRO A 263 23.75 9.13 6.35
C PRO A 263 24.75 8.74 7.44
N PRO A 264 25.31 7.52 7.42
CA PRO A 264 26.43 7.22 8.31
C PRO A 264 27.54 8.25 8.05
N ASP A 265 28.08 8.79 9.13
CA ASP A 265 29.26 9.68 9.10
C ASP A 265 30.47 8.97 8.46
#